data_AF-A0AA41U1W8-F1
#
_entry.id   AF-A0AA41U1W8-F1
#
_cell.length_a   1.000
_cell.length_b   1.000
_cell.length_c   1.000
_cell.angle_alpha   90.00
_cell.angle_beta   90.00
_cell.angle_gamma   90.00
#
_symmetry.space_group_name_H-M   'P 1'
#
loop_
_entity.id
_entity.type
_entity.pdbx_description
1 polymer ?
#
loop_
_entity_poly.entity_id
_entity_poly.type
_entity_poly.pdbx_seq_one_letter_code
_entity_poly.pdbx_strand_id
1 'polypeptide(L)'
;MKIDLREAVETAETLLAELRKWDGHETNDTKSRAATRERTELTRTLLYLSHLANKVGVEVMDEYHAYKARGDSPLNEADGA
;
A
#
# COMPACT_ATOMS: atom_id res chain seq x y z
N MET A 1 14.55 -21.94 0.41
CA MET A 1 13.24 -21.32 0.10
C MET A 1 13.47 -19.88 -0.32
N LYS A 2 12.69 -19.36 -1.28
CA LYS A 2 12.74 -17.94 -1.67
C LYS A 2 11.33 -17.36 -1.52
N ILE A 3 11.21 -16.31 -0.72
CA ILE A 3 10.02 -15.48 -0.64
C ILE A 3 10.05 -14.55 -1.84
N ASP A 4 8.96 -14.48 -2.61
CA ASP A 4 8.85 -13.56 -3.74
C ASP A 4 7.97 -12.36 -3.37
N LEU A 5 8.61 -11.21 -3.09
CA LEU A 5 7.94 -9.96 -2.77
C LEU A 5 7.99 -8.96 -3.92
N ARG A 6 8.31 -9.41 -5.14
CA ARG A 6 8.53 -8.49 -6.27
C ARG A 6 7.35 -7.56 -6.52
N GLU A 7 6.12 -8.09 -6.54
CA GLU A 7 4.92 -7.28 -6.76
C GLU A 7 4.72 -6.24 -5.64
N ALA A 8 4.88 -6.66 -4.38
CA ALA A 8 4.82 -5.76 -3.22
C ALA A 8 5.87 -4.64 -3.31
N VAL A 9 7.09 -4.96 -3.77
CA VAL A 9 8.16 -3.97 -3.98
C VAL A 9 7.79 -2.98 -5.07
N GLU A 10 7.33 -3.44 -6.23
CA GLU A 10 6.93 -2.57 -7.35
C GLU A 10 5.77 -1.63 -6.95
N THR A 11 4.79 -2.13 -6.19
CA THR A 11 3.70 -1.32 -5.65
C THR A 11 4.22 -0.32 -4.59
N ALA A 12 5.13 -0.73 -3.71
CA ALA A 12 5.70 0.13 -2.67
C ALA A 12 6.57 1.26 -3.26
N GLU A 13 7.33 0.98 -4.32
CA GLU A 13 8.12 1.99 -5.04
C GLU A 13 7.20 3.04 -5.68
N THR A 14 6.09 2.60 -6.28
CA THR A 14 5.07 3.50 -6.82
C THR A 14 4.45 4.37 -5.72
N LEU A 15 4.07 3.76 -4.60
CA LEU A 15 3.55 4.49 -3.43
C LEU A 15 4.55 5.53 -2.92
N LEU A 16 5.82 5.15 -2.74
CA LEU A 16 6.86 6.05 -2.25
C LEU A 16 7.09 7.23 -3.21
N ALA A 17 7.09 6.97 -4.51
CA ALA A 17 7.25 8.01 -5.52
C ALA A 17 6.09 9.01 -5.47
N GLU A 18 4.84 8.55 -5.32
CA GLU A 18 3.69 9.43 -5.20
C GLU A 18 3.68 10.19 -3.87
N LEU A 19 3.97 9.54 -2.74
CA LEU A 19 4.08 10.22 -1.44
C LEU A 19 5.08 11.37 -1.50
N ARG A 20 6.24 11.17 -2.11
CA ARG A 20 7.27 12.22 -2.26
C ARG A 20 6.82 13.41 -3.10
N LYS A 21 5.89 13.24 -4.05
CA LYS A 21 5.35 14.36 -4.83
C LYS A 21 4.43 15.26 -4.01
N TRP A 22 3.78 14.69 -3.01
CA TRP A 22 2.75 15.35 -2.20
C TRP A 22 3.22 15.72 -0.80
N ASP A 23 4.39 15.25 -0.38
CA ASP A 23 5.00 15.64 0.88
C ASP A 23 5.28 17.15 0.90
N GLY A 24 4.79 17.83 1.94
CA GLY A 24 4.87 19.28 2.06
C GLY A 24 3.97 20.07 1.08
N HIS A 25 3.01 19.44 0.42
CA HIS A 25 2.10 20.15 -0.49
C HIS A 25 1.20 21.15 0.28
N GLU A 26 1.27 22.43 -0.08
CA GLU A 26 0.42 23.48 0.48
C GLU A 26 -0.92 23.56 -0.28
N THR A 27 -2.02 23.70 0.45
CA THR A 27 -3.36 23.79 -0.15
C THR A 27 -3.88 25.22 -0.23
N ASN A 28 -4.62 25.55 -1.29
CA ASN A 28 -5.31 26.82 -1.41
C ASN A 28 -6.65 26.82 -0.63
N ASP A 29 -6.68 27.57 0.48
CA ASP A 29 -7.86 27.67 1.34
C ASP A 29 -8.92 28.68 0.88
N THR A 30 -8.69 29.37 -0.24
CA THR A 30 -9.66 30.33 -0.77
C THR A 30 -10.96 29.65 -1.22
N LYS A 31 -12.07 30.40 -1.17
CA LYS A 31 -13.36 29.97 -1.73
C LYS A 31 -13.42 30.30 -3.23
N SER A 32 -12.53 29.71 -4.02
CA SER A 32 -12.46 29.89 -5.48
C SER A 32 -12.74 28.58 -6.21
N ARG A 33 -13.19 28.66 -7.47
CA ARG A 33 -13.38 27.47 -8.32
C ARG A 33 -12.07 26.68 -8.51
N ALA A 34 -10.94 27.40 -8.56
CA ALA A 34 -9.62 26.79 -8.66
C ALA A 34 -9.30 25.96 -7.40
N ALA A 35 -9.51 26.53 -6.21
CA ALA A 35 -9.34 25.83 -4.94
C ALA A 35 -10.26 24.60 -4.81
N THR A 36 -11.51 24.67 -5.29
CA THR A 36 -12.40 23.49 -5.32
C THR A 36 -11.87 22.38 -6.21
N ARG A 37 -11.31 22.72 -7.38
CA ARG A 37 -10.72 21.75 -8.30
C ARG A 37 -9.49 21.09 -7.68
N GLU A 38 -8.63 21.90 -7.06
CA GLU A 38 -7.44 21.44 -6.34
C GLU A 38 -7.81 20.46 -5.21
N ARG A 39 -8.79 20.79 -4.36
CA ARG A 39 -9.27 19.87 -3.31
C ARG A 39 -9.81 18.56 -3.85
N THR A 40 -10.51 18.61 -4.99
CA THR A 40 -11.02 17.39 -5.63
C THR A 40 -9.87 16.49 -6.09
N GLU A 41 -8.84 17.08 -6.67
CA GLU A 41 -7.65 16.35 -7.10
C GLU A 41 -6.89 15.78 -5.89
N LEU A 42 -6.68 16.58 -4.86
CA LEU A 42 -6.04 16.15 -3.62
C LEU A 42 -6.79 14.97 -2.98
N THR A 43 -8.12 15.04 -2.89
CA THR A 43 -8.93 13.93 -2.36
C THR A 43 -8.71 12.65 -3.17
N ARG A 44 -8.71 12.74 -4.51
CA ARG A 44 -8.46 11.57 -5.38
C ARG A 44 -7.06 11.01 -5.17
N THR A 45 -6.05 11.87 -5.08
CA THR A 45 -4.68 11.44 -4.78
C THR A 45 -4.60 10.74 -3.44
N LEU A 46 -5.16 11.32 -2.37
CA LEU A 46 -5.11 10.70 -1.03
C LEU A 46 -5.80 9.33 -1.01
N LEU A 47 -6.92 9.19 -1.71
CA LEU A 47 -7.59 7.89 -1.87
C LEU A 47 -6.72 6.90 -2.67
N TYR A 48 -6.06 7.35 -3.72
CA TYR A 48 -5.14 6.52 -4.51
C TYR A 48 -3.94 6.05 -3.69
N LEU A 49 -3.32 6.94 -2.91
CA LEU A 49 -2.23 6.61 -1.98
C LEU A 49 -2.68 5.55 -0.95
N SER A 50 -3.87 5.73 -0.37
CA SER A 50 -4.45 4.74 0.56
C SER A 50 -4.68 3.38 -0.12
N HIS A 51 -5.11 3.38 -1.39
CA HIS A 51 -5.29 2.16 -2.16
C HIS A 51 -3.96 1.43 -2.39
N LEU A 52 -2.91 2.16 -2.80
CA LEU A 52 -1.58 1.58 -2.99
C LEU A 52 -1.03 0.98 -1.68
N ALA A 53 -1.17 1.69 -0.55
CA ALA A 53 -0.74 1.18 0.75
C ALA A 53 -1.47 -0.12 1.15
N ASN A 54 -2.79 -0.19 0.93
CA ASN A 54 -3.55 -1.41 1.17
C ASN A 54 -3.12 -2.54 0.24
N LYS A 55 -2.85 -2.24 -1.03
CA LYS A 55 -2.42 -3.21 -2.03
C LYS A 55 -1.07 -3.85 -1.65
N VAL A 56 -0.07 -3.05 -1.22
CA VAL A 56 1.20 -3.59 -0.70
C VAL A 56 0.95 -4.58 0.44
N GLY A 57 0.04 -4.23 1.37
CA GLY A 57 -0.31 -5.11 2.49
C GLY A 57 -0.91 -6.45 2.04
N VAL A 58 -1.80 -6.43 1.04
CA VAL A 58 -2.38 -7.64 0.44
C VAL A 58 -1.30 -8.49 -0.21
N GLU A 59 -0.44 -7.91 -1.03
CA GLU A 59 0.62 -8.65 -1.75
C GLU A 59 1.61 -9.32 -0.78
N VAL A 60 1.93 -8.67 0.34
CA VAL A 60 2.73 -9.28 1.42
C VAL A 60 1.99 -10.43 2.10
N MET A 61 0.69 -10.27 2.37
CA MET A 61 -0.12 -11.29 3.02
C MET A 61 -0.35 -12.51 2.13
N ASP A 62 -0.49 -12.32 0.82
CA ASP A 62 -0.60 -13.41 -0.15
C ASP A 62 0.65 -14.29 -0.11
N GLU A 63 1.84 -13.69 -0.10
CA GLU A 63 3.10 -14.44 0.00
C GLU A 63 3.25 -15.12 1.38
N TYR A 64 2.81 -14.48 2.47
CA TYR A 64 2.73 -15.12 3.78
C TYR A 64 1.82 -16.36 3.78
N HIS A 65 0.63 -16.26 3.17
CA HIS A 65 -0.29 -17.38 3.06
C HIS A 65 0.27 -18.49 2.17
N ALA A 66 0.94 -18.14 1.08
CA ALA A 66 1.64 -19.09 0.21
C ALA A 66 2.77 -19.82 0.94
N TYR A 67 3.53 -19.12 1.80
CA TYR A 67 4.53 -19.73 2.69
C TYR A 67 3.87 -20.69 3.68
N LYS A 68 2.85 -20.24 4.41
CA LYS A 68 2.15 -21.05 5.42
C LYS A 68 1.53 -22.32 4.83
N ALA A 69 0.93 -22.24 3.64
CA ALA A 69 0.28 -23.36 2.98
C ALA A 69 1.24 -24.49 2.56
N ARG A 70 2.54 -24.21 2.44
CA ARG A 70 3.56 -25.18 2.01
C ARG A 70 4.08 -26.07 3.15
N GLY A 71 3.56 -25.93 4.37
CA GLY A 71 3.81 -26.86 5.47
C GLY A 71 5.08 -26.60 6.30
N ASP A 72 5.94 -25.66 5.91
CA ASP A 72 7.16 -25.30 6.64
C ASP A 72 6.92 -24.28 7.77
N SER A 73 5.67 -24.13 8.23
CA SER A 73 5.36 -23.26 9.37
C SER A 73 5.58 -24.03 10.69
N PRO A 74 6.53 -23.61 11.55
CA PRO A 74 6.77 -24.26 12.85
C PRO A 74 5.58 -24.18 13.81
N LEU A 75 4.50 -23.49 13.45
CA LEU A 75 3.26 -23.41 14.22
C LEU A 75 2.32 -24.61 14.02
N ASN A 76 2.58 -25.50 13.05
CA ASN A 76 1.76 -26.70 12.83
C ASN A 76 2.15 -27.90 13.71
N GLU A 77 3.21 -27.81 14.52
CA GLU A 77 3.60 -28.89 15.45
C GLU A 77 2.88 -28.79 16.81
N ALA A 78 2.10 -27.74 17.08
CA ALA A 78 1.52 -27.49 18.40
C ALA A 78 0.06 -27.94 18.60
N ASP A 79 -0.66 -28.35 17.56
CA ASP A 79 -2.09 -28.74 17.65
C ASP A 79 -2.33 -30.25 17.43
N GLY A 80 -1.35 -31.08 17.78
CA GLY A 80 -1.44 -32.54 17.76
C GLY A 80 -0.93 -33.17 19.05
N ALA A 81 -1.56 -32.88 20.18
CA ALA A 81 -1.37 -33.59 21.45
C ALA A 81 -2.73 -33.84 22.13
#